data_AF-A0A4U1FJ36-F1
#
_entry.id   AF-A0A4U1FJ36-F1
#
_cell.length_a   1.000
_cell.length_b   1.000
_cell.length_c   1.000
_cell.angle_alpha   90.00
_cell.angle_beta   90.00
_cell.angle_gamma   90.00
#
_symmetry.space_group_name_H-M   'P 1'
#
loop_
_entity.id
_entity.type
_entity.pdbx_description
1 polymer ?
#
loop_
_entity_poly.entity_id
_entity_poly.type
_entity_poly.pdbx_seq_one_letter_code
_entity_poly.pdbx_strand_id
1 'polypeptide(L)'
;PPPPPPPVSSGVPAASAARPGQTRPRRPRAPPAMQPQAPGRRHTPQRGYAVTRSPHLNKDLAFTLEERQQLNIHGLLPPCFISQDIQVLRVIKNFEHLNSDFDRGLFISIHDRGHIASVLNAWPEDVIKAIVVTDGERILGLGDLGCNGMGIPVGKLALYTACGGMNPQQCLPVMLDVGTENEMSSDVYGMNCLIQFEDFANINAFRLLKKYQNQYCTFNDDIQGIAHLIVMAMEKEGLPKEKAMKKIWLVDSKGLIVKGRAALTQEKEEFAHEHEEMKNLEAIVRDIKPTTLIEGTREIPTDSSVWRKLIHVIAQQVSDKHLEEGRLYPPLDTIRDVSLKIAEKIVKDAYQEKTATVYPEPQNKEAFVYSQMYSTDYEQILPDCYSWPEEAQKIQTKLD
;
A
#
# COMPACT_ATOMS: atom_id res chain seq x y z
N PRO A 1 52.72 61.99 40.15
CA PRO A 1 52.02 60.76 40.61
C PRO A 1 50.49 60.93 40.67
N PRO A 2 49.75 60.23 39.78
CA PRO A 2 48.39 59.78 40.05
C PRO A 2 48.34 58.26 40.29
N PRO A 3 47.34 57.74 41.03
CA PRO A 3 47.20 56.31 41.33
C PRO A 3 46.74 55.49 40.11
N PRO A 4 46.92 54.15 40.12
CA PRO A 4 46.44 53.29 39.04
C PRO A 4 44.90 53.28 38.94
N PRO A 5 44.33 53.18 37.73
CA PRO A 5 42.88 53.13 37.54
C PRO A 5 42.27 51.80 38.05
N PRO A 6 40.99 51.81 38.49
CA PRO A 6 40.31 50.65 39.04
C PRO A 6 39.97 49.59 37.97
N PRO A 7 39.72 48.32 38.38
CA PRO A 7 39.50 47.21 37.45
C PRO A 7 38.21 47.34 36.63
N VAL A 8 38.29 46.93 35.37
CA VAL A 8 37.19 46.95 34.41
C VAL A 8 36.13 45.91 34.81
N SER A 9 34.90 46.36 35.05
CA SER A 9 33.75 45.47 35.22
C SER A 9 33.34 44.87 33.89
N SER A 10 33.47 43.55 33.75
CA SER A 10 32.87 42.80 32.64
C SER A 10 31.35 42.81 32.79
N GLY A 11 30.68 43.61 31.95
CA GLY A 11 29.23 43.78 31.99
C GLY A 11 28.48 42.48 31.71
N VAL A 12 27.59 42.11 32.63
CA VAL A 12 26.54 41.11 32.39
C VAL A 12 25.61 41.65 31.30
N PRO A 13 25.35 40.94 30.19
CA PRO A 13 24.41 41.39 29.19
C PRO A 13 22.99 41.43 29.76
N ALA A 14 22.33 42.59 29.69
CA ALA A 14 20.95 42.73 30.12
C ALA A 14 20.02 41.82 29.29
N ALA A 15 19.20 41.02 29.97
CA ALA A 15 18.22 40.16 29.30
C ALA A 15 17.13 41.03 28.63
N SER A 16 17.11 41.01 27.30
CA SER A 16 16.05 41.65 26.51
C SER A 16 14.72 40.92 26.73
N ALA A 17 13.76 41.60 27.35
CA ALA A 17 12.41 41.08 27.56
C ALA A 17 11.65 41.04 26.22
N ALA A 18 11.52 39.84 25.64
CA ALA A 18 10.76 39.63 24.42
C ALA A 18 9.24 39.80 24.67
N ARG A 19 8.57 40.53 23.78
CA ARG A 19 7.10 40.72 23.82
C ARG A 19 6.37 39.39 23.55
N PRO A 20 5.23 39.12 24.21
CA PRO A 20 4.39 37.98 23.85
C PRO A 20 3.72 38.22 22.49
N GLY A 21 3.75 37.22 21.59
CA GLY A 21 3.02 37.28 20.32
C GLY A 21 3.76 36.84 19.04
N GLN A 22 4.99 36.33 19.11
CA GLN A 22 5.67 35.75 17.93
C GLN A 22 6.16 34.32 18.20
N THR A 23 5.32 33.34 17.88
CA THR A 23 5.73 31.93 17.76
C THR A 23 6.69 31.79 16.57
N ARG A 24 8.00 31.67 16.84
CA ARG A 24 8.95 31.21 15.82
C ARG A 24 8.49 29.85 15.28
N PRO A 25 8.47 29.64 13.94
CA PRO A 25 8.19 28.31 13.41
C PRO A 25 9.27 27.34 13.93
N ARG A 26 8.83 26.24 14.55
CA ARG A 26 9.74 25.13 14.83
C ARG A 26 10.30 24.66 13.49
N ARG A 27 11.63 24.72 13.30
CA ARG A 27 12.25 23.99 12.20
C ARG A 27 11.80 22.53 12.29
N PRO A 28 11.34 21.89 11.19
CA PRO A 28 11.07 20.47 11.23
C PRO A 28 12.35 19.76 11.68
N ARG A 29 12.24 19.00 12.77
CA ARG A 29 13.32 18.15 13.24
C ARG A 29 13.47 17.09 12.16
N ALA A 30 14.63 17.03 11.49
CA ALA A 30 14.89 15.96 10.55
C ALA A 30 14.59 14.63 11.27
N PRO A 31 13.83 13.70 10.66
CA PRO A 31 13.59 12.42 11.29
C PRO A 31 14.94 11.78 11.60
N PRO A 32 15.12 11.16 12.78
CA PRO A 32 16.36 10.44 13.06
C PRO A 32 16.55 9.41 11.95
N ALA A 33 17.75 9.36 11.37
CA ALA A 33 18.07 8.37 10.36
C ALA A 33 17.74 6.98 10.94
N MET A 34 16.82 6.26 10.31
CA MET A 34 16.48 4.90 10.72
C MET A 34 17.74 4.06 10.62
N GLN A 35 18.36 3.76 11.75
CA GLN A 35 19.30 2.66 11.82
C GLN A 35 18.54 1.40 11.44
N PRO A 36 19.08 0.53 10.57
CA PRO A 36 18.44 -0.72 10.23
C PRO A 36 18.27 -1.54 11.51
N GLN A 37 17.02 -1.73 11.93
CA GLN A 37 16.70 -2.65 13.03
C GLN A 37 17.13 -4.05 12.59
N ALA A 38 17.79 -4.79 13.49
CA ALA A 38 18.14 -6.18 13.19
C ALA A 38 16.85 -6.96 12.89
N PRO A 39 16.81 -7.77 11.81
CA PRO A 39 15.59 -8.46 11.40
C PRO A 39 15.04 -9.31 12.55
N GLY A 40 13.73 -9.20 12.79
CA GLY A 40 13.05 -9.93 13.87
C GLY A 40 13.16 -9.32 15.27
N ARG A 41 13.51 -8.03 15.44
CA ARG A 41 13.55 -7.34 16.74
C ARG A 41 12.83 -6.00 16.71
N ARG A 42 11.90 -5.78 17.66
CA ARG A 42 11.13 -4.54 17.79
C ARG A 42 11.08 -4.03 19.23
N HIS A 43 11.65 -2.87 19.49
CA HIS A 43 11.53 -2.24 20.81
C HIS A 43 10.12 -1.68 21.04
N THR A 44 9.54 -1.91 22.22
CA THR A 44 8.26 -1.31 22.65
C THR A 44 8.33 -0.79 24.09
N PRO A 45 7.75 0.39 24.39
CA PRO A 45 7.57 0.88 25.76
C PRO A 45 6.35 0.27 26.46
N GLN A 46 5.44 -0.39 25.74
CA GLN A 46 4.20 -0.93 26.32
C GLN A 46 4.50 -2.12 27.25
N ARG A 47 3.77 -2.20 28.38
CA ARG A 47 3.89 -3.27 29.40
C ARG A 47 2.53 -3.65 29.95
N GLY A 48 2.46 -4.81 30.60
CA GLY A 48 1.25 -5.35 31.22
C GLY A 48 0.13 -5.59 30.21
N TYR A 49 -1.11 -5.49 30.69
CA TYR A 49 -2.33 -5.73 29.92
C TYR A 49 -2.37 -5.02 28.55
N ALA A 50 -1.80 -3.82 28.43
CA ALA A 50 -1.73 -3.08 27.16
C ALA A 50 -1.07 -3.89 26.03
N VAL A 51 -0.03 -4.67 26.33
CA VAL A 51 0.65 -5.53 25.34
C VAL A 51 -0.31 -6.56 24.76
N THR A 52 -1.14 -7.19 25.60
CA THR A 52 -2.13 -8.20 25.16
C THR A 52 -3.28 -7.60 24.35
N ARG A 53 -3.46 -6.28 24.38
CA ARG A 53 -4.49 -5.56 23.63
C ARG A 53 -3.98 -4.92 22.33
N SER A 54 -2.67 -4.86 22.13
CA SER A 54 -2.06 -4.38 20.89
C SER A 54 -1.92 -5.54 19.89
N PRO A 55 -2.67 -5.56 18.77
CA PRO A 55 -2.58 -6.65 17.79
C PRO A 55 -1.22 -6.71 17.07
N HIS A 56 -0.39 -5.66 17.19
CA HIS A 56 0.95 -5.59 16.62
C HIS A 56 2.06 -6.04 17.58
N LEU A 57 1.72 -6.34 18.83
CA LEU A 57 2.65 -6.83 19.87
C LEU A 57 2.20 -8.15 20.49
N ASN A 58 0.90 -8.42 20.53
CA ASN A 58 0.34 -9.62 21.15
C ASN A 58 0.73 -10.89 20.37
N LYS A 59 1.36 -11.84 21.07
CA LYS A 59 1.68 -13.18 20.56
C LYS A 59 0.75 -14.27 21.13
N ASP A 60 -0.26 -13.87 21.90
CA ASP A 60 -1.12 -14.74 22.71
C ASP A 60 -0.30 -15.78 23.47
N LEU A 61 -0.52 -17.06 23.19
CA LEU A 61 0.10 -18.17 23.91
C LEU A 61 1.52 -18.51 23.41
N ALA A 62 2.02 -17.85 22.34
CA ALA A 62 3.43 -17.95 21.93
C ALA A 62 4.36 -17.07 22.77
N PHE A 63 3.85 -16.15 23.60
CA PHE A 63 4.70 -15.47 24.59
C PHE A 63 5.35 -16.50 25.51
N THR A 64 6.68 -16.55 25.49
CA THR A 64 7.52 -17.39 26.36
C THR A 64 7.35 -17.01 27.83
N LEU A 65 7.79 -17.88 28.76
CA LEU A 65 7.72 -17.58 30.18
C LEU A 65 8.53 -16.31 30.54
N GLU A 66 9.71 -16.16 29.96
CA GLU A 66 10.57 -14.98 30.12
C GLU A 66 9.87 -13.71 29.62
N GLU A 67 9.31 -13.73 28.40
CA GLU A 67 8.54 -12.59 27.88
C GLU A 67 7.37 -12.25 28.80
N ARG A 68 6.62 -13.25 29.28
CA ARG A 68 5.48 -13.00 30.18
C ARG A 68 5.92 -12.34 31.49
N GLN A 69 7.07 -12.70 32.03
CA GLN A 69 7.64 -12.12 33.24
C GLN A 69 8.14 -10.69 32.99
N GLN A 70 9.00 -10.49 31.98
CA GLN A 70 9.60 -9.19 31.67
C GLN A 70 8.60 -8.15 31.13
N LEU A 71 7.53 -8.58 30.47
CA LEU A 71 6.45 -7.72 29.98
C LEU A 71 5.32 -7.53 31.01
N ASN A 72 5.41 -8.14 32.20
CA ASN A 72 4.39 -8.08 33.26
C ASN A 72 3.00 -8.62 32.86
N ILE A 73 2.96 -9.67 32.04
CA ILE A 73 1.71 -10.34 31.59
C ILE A 73 1.59 -11.79 32.10
N HIS A 74 2.55 -12.27 32.89
CA HIS A 74 2.44 -13.56 33.58
C HIS A 74 1.22 -13.57 34.51
N GLY A 75 0.39 -14.61 34.42
CA GLY A 75 -0.90 -14.69 35.10
C GLY A 75 -2.10 -14.13 34.33
N LEU A 76 -1.90 -13.29 33.29
CA LEU A 76 -2.99 -12.80 32.42
C LEU A 76 -3.37 -13.79 31.30
N LEU A 77 -2.50 -14.77 31.03
CA LEU A 77 -2.66 -15.75 29.96
C LEU A 77 -2.69 -17.17 30.54
N PRO A 78 -3.47 -18.11 29.94
CA PRO A 78 -3.46 -19.52 30.32
C PRO A 78 -2.05 -20.11 30.44
N PRO A 79 -1.81 -21.05 31.38
CA PRO A 79 -0.48 -21.60 31.71
C PRO A 79 0.01 -22.64 30.69
N CYS A 80 -0.09 -22.33 29.40
CA CYS A 80 0.42 -23.12 28.30
C CYS A 80 1.17 -22.24 27.29
N PHE A 81 2.14 -22.83 26.62
CA PHE A 81 2.99 -22.19 25.61
C PHE A 81 2.85 -22.99 24.32
N ILE A 82 2.55 -22.34 23.20
CA ILE A 82 2.31 -23.02 21.90
C ILE A 82 2.99 -22.26 20.76
N SER A 83 3.50 -23.00 19.76
CA SER A 83 4.08 -22.39 18.56
C SER A 83 3.03 -21.68 17.71
N GLN A 84 3.50 -20.86 16.78
CA GLN A 84 2.65 -20.19 15.80
C GLN A 84 1.83 -21.19 14.98
N ASP A 85 2.39 -22.35 14.60
CA ASP A 85 1.67 -23.40 13.84
C ASP A 85 0.44 -23.93 14.60
N ILE A 86 0.54 -24.11 15.92
CA ILE A 86 -0.57 -24.57 16.76
C ILE A 86 -1.63 -23.48 16.91
N GLN A 87 -1.23 -22.20 16.89
CA GLN A 87 -2.18 -21.09 16.82
C GLN A 87 -2.90 -21.04 15.47
N VAL A 88 -2.17 -21.17 14.35
CA VAL A 88 -2.73 -21.25 12.99
C VAL A 88 -3.71 -22.42 12.88
N LEU A 89 -3.35 -23.62 13.36
CA LEU A 89 -4.25 -24.77 13.40
C LEU A 89 -5.53 -24.51 14.20
N ARG A 90 -5.44 -23.77 15.32
CA ARG A 90 -6.62 -23.37 16.08
C ARG A 90 -7.47 -22.35 15.30
N VAL A 91 -6.85 -21.36 14.65
CA VAL A 91 -7.58 -20.35 13.86
C VAL A 91 -8.30 -21.00 12.69
N ILE A 92 -7.64 -21.84 11.90
CA ILE A 92 -8.24 -22.57 10.77
C ILE A 92 -9.44 -23.38 11.24
N LYS A 93 -9.28 -24.19 12.31
CA LYS A 93 -10.38 -24.98 12.88
C LYS A 93 -11.55 -24.15 13.41
N ASN A 94 -11.34 -22.89 13.80
CA ASN A 94 -12.47 -22.02 14.16
C ASN A 94 -13.08 -21.39 12.90
N PHE A 95 -12.27 -20.96 11.94
CA PHE A 95 -12.70 -20.36 10.68
C PHE A 95 -13.60 -21.31 9.86
N GLU A 96 -13.30 -22.61 9.83
CA GLU A 96 -14.15 -23.67 9.25
C GLU A 96 -15.58 -23.72 9.83
N HIS A 97 -15.85 -23.06 10.96
CA HIS A 97 -17.15 -22.99 11.63
C HIS A 97 -17.77 -21.57 11.65
N LEU A 98 -17.16 -20.58 10.97
CA LEU A 98 -17.67 -19.20 10.90
C LEU A 98 -18.45 -18.95 9.60
N ASN A 99 -19.45 -18.06 9.67
CA ASN A 99 -20.40 -17.79 8.58
C ASN A 99 -20.47 -16.32 8.11
N SER A 100 -19.60 -15.42 8.62
CA SER A 100 -19.59 -13.99 8.25
C SER A 100 -18.35 -13.24 8.75
N ASP A 101 -17.84 -12.28 7.97
CA ASP A 101 -16.66 -11.45 8.28
C ASP A 101 -17.00 -9.97 8.54
N PHE A 102 -16.44 -9.38 9.61
CA PHE A 102 -16.44 -7.95 10.00
C PHE A 102 -15.43 -7.75 11.17
N ASP A 103 -14.83 -6.59 11.48
CA ASP A 103 -14.76 -5.25 10.85
C ASP A 103 -13.44 -4.56 11.26
N ARG A 104 -12.87 -3.65 10.43
CA ARG A 104 -11.72 -2.76 10.72
C ARG A 104 -11.72 -1.53 9.78
N GLY A 105 -11.26 -0.35 10.23
CA GLY A 105 -10.82 0.74 9.32
C GLY A 105 -11.14 2.17 9.78
N LEU A 106 -10.87 3.16 8.92
CA LEU A 106 -11.09 4.59 9.20
C LEU A 106 -12.13 5.22 8.25
N PHE A 107 -13.20 5.76 8.82
CA PHE A 107 -14.28 6.44 8.09
C PHE A 107 -14.04 7.95 8.08
N ILE A 108 -14.21 8.59 6.92
CA ILE A 108 -14.11 10.05 6.73
C ILE A 108 -15.37 10.51 5.99
N SER A 109 -16.18 11.37 6.61
CA SER A 109 -17.44 11.83 6.04
C SER A 109 -17.30 13.13 5.26
N ILE A 110 -18.32 13.48 4.47
CA ILE A 110 -18.42 14.79 3.81
C ILE A 110 -18.42 15.97 4.81
N HIS A 111 -18.84 15.71 6.05
CA HIS A 111 -18.90 16.71 7.14
C HIS A 111 -17.52 16.99 7.76
N ASP A 112 -16.54 16.09 7.56
CA ASP A 112 -15.15 16.27 8.00
C ASP A 112 -14.32 17.16 7.05
N ARG A 113 -14.97 17.80 6.05
CA ARG A 113 -14.34 18.73 5.11
C ARG A 113 -13.65 19.87 5.87
N GLY A 114 -12.35 20.04 5.61
CA GLY A 114 -11.50 21.00 6.33
C GLY A 114 -10.91 20.47 7.65
N HIS A 115 -11.36 19.30 8.11
CA HIS A 115 -10.93 18.65 9.35
C HIS A 115 -10.29 17.27 9.14
N ILE A 116 -10.20 16.77 7.90
CA ILE A 116 -9.59 15.48 7.50
C ILE A 116 -8.26 15.20 8.23
N ALA A 117 -7.35 16.17 8.31
CA ALA A 117 -6.06 16.00 9.00
C ALA A 117 -6.22 15.64 10.50
N SER A 118 -7.27 16.13 11.17
CA SER A 118 -7.57 15.77 12.56
C SER A 118 -8.16 14.36 12.71
N VAL A 119 -8.88 13.88 11.68
CA VAL A 119 -9.39 12.49 11.62
C VAL A 119 -8.24 11.52 11.36
N LEU A 120 -7.31 11.86 10.46
CA LEU A 120 -6.09 11.07 10.21
C LEU A 120 -5.20 10.97 11.46
N ASN A 121 -5.11 12.03 12.27
CA ASN A 121 -4.39 12.02 13.56
C ASN A 121 -5.05 11.13 14.63
N ALA A 122 -6.26 10.60 14.41
CA ALA A 122 -6.87 9.61 15.29
C ALA A 122 -6.41 8.17 14.97
N TRP A 123 -5.74 7.95 13.84
CA TRP A 123 -5.12 6.67 13.51
C TRP A 123 -3.87 6.44 14.38
N PRO A 124 -3.68 5.24 14.96
CA PRO A 124 -2.60 5.00 15.94
C PRO A 124 -1.19 4.90 15.35
N GLU A 125 -1.05 4.83 14.03
CA GLU A 125 0.24 4.69 13.34
C GLU A 125 0.62 5.98 12.60
N ASP A 126 1.74 6.60 13.00
CA ASP A 126 2.24 7.86 12.42
C ASP A 126 2.77 7.72 10.98
N VAL A 127 3.14 6.50 10.56
CA VAL A 127 3.92 6.24 9.33
C VAL A 127 3.14 5.36 8.36
N ILE A 128 2.23 5.97 7.60
CA ILE A 128 1.47 5.31 6.54
C ILE A 128 2.16 5.48 5.19
N LYS A 129 2.29 4.37 4.44
CA LYS A 129 2.87 4.34 3.09
C LYS A 129 1.89 3.86 2.01
N ALA A 130 0.83 3.16 2.39
CA ALA A 130 -0.19 2.67 1.47
C ALA A 130 -1.59 2.94 2.02
N ILE A 131 -2.41 3.62 1.22
CA ILE A 131 -3.82 3.88 1.47
C ILE A 131 -4.61 3.20 0.37
N VAL A 132 -5.60 2.39 0.72
CA VAL A 132 -6.67 2.00 -0.21
C VAL A 132 -7.91 2.76 0.22
N VAL A 133 -8.53 3.46 -0.73
CA VAL A 133 -9.71 4.29 -0.51
C VAL A 133 -10.83 3.89 -1.46
N THR A 134 -12.06 3.87 -0.95
CA THR A 134 -13.31 3.75 -1.73
C THR A 134 -14.38 4.68 -1.15
N ASP A 135 -15.36 5.06 -1.97
CA ASP A 135 -16.62 5.68 -1.53
C ASP A 135 -17.78 4.67 -1.41
N GLY A 136 -17.58 3.44 -1.90
CA GLY A 136 -18.61 2.40 -1.88
C GLY A 136 -19.65 2.49 -3.01
N GLU A 137 -19.53 3.46 -3.92
CA GLU A 137 -20.54 3.76 -4.95
C GLU A 137 -20.70 2.62 -5.98
N ARG A 138 -19.66 1.79 -6.16
CA ARG A 138 -19.65 0.74 -7.20
C ARG A 138 -18.84 -0.51 -6.80
N ILE A 139 -19.20 -1.13 -5.69
CA ILE A 139 -18.63 -2.42 -5.26
C ILE A 139 -18.86 -3.49 -6.33
N LEU A 140 -17.78 -4.17 -6.76
CA LEU A 140 -17.83 -5.17 -7.84
C LEU A 140 -18.93 -6.23 -7.62
N GLY A 141 -19.89 -6.25 -8.54
CA GLY A 141 -20.99 -7.24 -8.57
C GLY A 141 -22.14 -6.96 -7.58
N LEU A 142 -21.98 -6.00 -6.67
CA LEU A 142 -22.99 -5.64 -5.66
C LEU A 142 -23.58 -4.23 -5.86
N GLY A 143 -22.84 -3.33 -6.53
CA GLY A 143 -23.28 -1.95 -6.78
C GLY A 143 -22.96 -1.02 -5.61
N ASP A 144 -23.80 -0.02 -5.40
CA ASP A 144 -23.66 0.93 -4.30
C ASP A 144 -23.99 0.27 -2.96
N LEU A 145 -23.00 0.20 -2.07
CA LEU A 145 -23.16 -0.27 -0.69
C LEU A 145 -22.95 0.85 0.35
N GLY A 146 -22.67 2.08 -0.10
CA GLY A 146 -22.24 3.19 0.75
C GLY A 146 -21.15 2.75 1.74
N CYS A 147 -21.22 3.25 2.98
CA CYS A 147 -20.26 2.96 4.05
C CYS A 147 -20.02 1.46 4.36
N ASN A 148 -20.90 0.54 3.96
CA ASN A 148 -20.67 -0.91 4.11
C ASN A 148 -19.55 -1.42 3.18
N GLY A 149 -19.11 -0.62 2.20
CA GLY A 149 -17.95 -0.92 1.34
C GLY A 149 -16.59 -0.97 2.05
N MET A 150 -16.49 -0.61 3.35
CA MET A 150 -15.22 -0.63 4.12
C MET A 150 -14.47 -1.97 4.04
N GLY A 151 -15.18 -3.09 3.93
CA GLY A 151 -14.56 -4.41 3.76
C GLY A 151 -13.64 -4.53 2.54
N ILE A 152 -13.83 -3.71 1.50
CA ILE A 152 -13.04 -3.71 0.27
C ILE A 152 -11.62 -3.16 0.50
N PRO A 153 -11.41 -1.92 1.01
CA PRO A 153 -10.10 -1.46 1.46
C PRO A 153 -9.38 -2.40 2.44
N VAL A 154 -10.12 -3.00 3.38
CA VAL A 154 -9.56 -3.95 4.35
C VAL A 154 -9.05 -5.21 3.66
N GLY A 155 -9.86 -5.82 2.78
CA GLY A 155 -9.50 -7.00 2.02
C GLY A 155 -8.32 -6.75 1.07
N LYS A 156 -8.33 -5.62 0.35
CA LYS A 156 -7.20 -5.21 -0.51
C LYS A 156 -5.91 -5.03 0.29
N LEU A 157 -5.94 -4.37 1.44
CA LEU A 157 -4.75 -4.18 2.28
C LEU A 157 -4.28 -5.48 2.99
N ALA A 158 -5.20 -6.41 3.26
CA ALA A 158 -4.84 -7.76 3.69
C ALA A 158 -4.05 -8.50 2.59
N LEU A 159 -4.48 -8.40 1.32
CA LEU A 159 -3.74 -8.95 0.17
C LEU A 159 -2.40 -8.24 -0.08
N TYR A 160 -2.32 -6.92 0.12
CA TYR A 160 -1.04 -6.18 0.11
C TYR A 160 -0.02 -6.78 1.08
N THR A 161 -0.47 -7.20 2.27
CA THR A 161 0.40 -7.83 3.28
C THR A 161 0.69 -9.29 2.94
N ALA A 162 -0.35 -10.09 2.68
CA ALA A 162 -0.26 -11.53 2.46
C ALA A 162 0.47 -11.88 1.16
N CYS A 163 0.10 -11.23 0.05
CA CYS A 163 0.67 -11.46 -1.27
C CYS A 163 1.84 -10.51 -1.55
N GLY A 164 1.69 -9.22 -1.29
CA GLY A 164 2.71 -8.20 -1.62
C GLY A 164 3.85 -8.07 -0.60
N GLY A 165 3.69 -8.59 0.62
CA GLY A 165 4.66 -8.38 1.71
C GLY A 165 4.68 -6.95 2.25
N MET A 166 3.63 -6.14 2.04
CA MET A 166 3.55 -4.80 2.66
C MET A 166 3.43 -4.92 4.19
N ASN A 167 4.06 -4.01 4.95
CA ASN A 167 3.89 -4.00 6.40
C ASN A 167 2.49 -3.48 6.77
N PRO A 168 1.67 -4.24 7.53
CA PRO A 168 0.28 -3.87 7.82
C PRO A 168 0.13 -2.62 8.69
N GLN A 169 1.16 -2.20 9.44
CA GLN A 169 1.15 -0.93 10.18
C GLN A 169 1.37 0.29 9.27
N GLN A 170 1.88 0.08 8.06
CA GLN A 170 2.07 1.13 7.05
C GLN A 170 0.89 1.21 6.07
N CYS A 171 -0.18 0.47 6.37
CA CYS A 171 -1.40 0.35 5.56
C CYS A 171 -2.59 1.02 6.28
N LEU A 172 -3.36 1.83 5.56
CA LEU A 172 -4.55 2.51 6.08
C LEU A 172 -5.76 2.31 5.15
N PRO A 173 -6.78 1.52 5.55
CA PRO A 173 -8.05 1.43 4.83
C PRO A 173 -8.89 2.67 5.13
N VAL A 174 -9.32 3.38 4.09
CA VAL A 174 -10.15 4.58 4.19
C VAL A 174 -11.48 4.37 3.49
N MET A 175 -12.56 4.70 4.19
CA MET A 175 -13.90 4.80 3.61
C MET A 175 -14.32 6.27 3.54
N LEU A 176 -14.64 6.75 2.34
CA LEU A 176 -15.16 8.09 2.14
C LEU A 176 -16.69 8.06 2.10
N ASP A 177 -17.33 8.40 3.22
CA ASP A 177 -18.78 8.59 3.29
C ASP A 177 -19.11 9.98 2.71
N VAL A 178 -18.98 10.08 1.39
CA VAL A 178 -19.08 11.33 0.63
C VAL A 178 -20.02 11.18 -0.56
N GLY A 179 -21.14 11.92 -0.52
CA GLY A 179 -21.68 12.47 -1.77
C GLY A 179 -20.55 13.25 -2.45
N THR A 180 -20.05 12.72 -3.57
CA THR A 180 -18.66 12.91 -4.02
C THR A 180 -18.30 14.39 -4.28
N GLU A 181 -17.02 14.78 -4.08
CA GLU A 181 -16.29 15.91 -4.73
C GLU A 181 -15.00 16.35 -3.98
N ASN A 182 -14.76 15.92 -2.73
CA ASN A 182 -13.65 16.44 -1.92
C ASN A 182 -12.24 15.92 -2.29
N GLU A 183 -11.22 16.71 -1.95
CA GLU A 183 -9.80 16.41 -2.18
C GLU A 183 -9.17 15.71 -0.97
N MET A 184 -8.43 14.62 -1.21
CA MET A 184 -7.61 13.96 -0.20
C MET A 184 -6.28 14.71 -0.02
N SER A 185 -5.95 15.11 1.21
CA SER A 185 -4.69 15.78 1.53
C SER A 185 -3.58 14.76 1.83
N SER A 186 -2.48 14.84 1.08
CA SER A 186 -1.25 14.09 1.34
C SER A 186 -0.38 14.70 2.44
N ASP A 187 -0.78 15.84 3.03
CA ASP A 187 0.08 16.67 3.88
C ASP A 187 0.45 15.98 5.21
N VAL A 188 -0.32 14.96 5.62
CA VAL A 188 -0.10 14.20 6.86
C VAL A 188 0.99 13.14 6.70
N TYR A 189 0.97 12.35 5.62
CA TYR A 189 1.88 11.20 5.41
C TYR A 189 2.95 11.44 4.32
N GLY A 190 2.88 12.56 3.59
CA GLY A 190 3.86 12.99 2.60
C GLY A 190 3.64 12.45 1.18
N MET A 191 4.29 13.08 0.21
CA MET A 191 4.07 12.85 -1.24
C MET A 191 4.42 11.45 -1.75
N ASN A 192 5.20 10.68 -1.00
CA ASN A 192 5.57 9.30 -1.32
C ASN A 192 4.54 8.26 -0.79
N CYS A 193 3.49 8.70 -0.10
CA CYS A 193 2.41 7.82 0.33
C CYS A 193 1.59 7.37 -0.90
N LEU A 194 1.49 6.07 -1.11
CA LEU A 194 0.73 5.46 -2.21
C LEU A 194 -0.77 5.52 -1.90
N ILE A 195 -1.57 6.07 -2.80
CA ILE A 195 -3.04 6.13 -2.70
C ILE A 195 -3.66 5.33 -3.85
N GLN A 196 -4.24 4.17 -3.55
CA GLN A 196 -5.04 3.38 -4.49
C GLN A 196 -6.52 3.74 -4.36
N PHE A 197 -7.14 4.14 -5.46
CA PHE A 197 -8.60 4.24 -5.58
C PHE A 197 -9.19 2.87 -5.97
N GLU A 198 -10.29 2.48 -5.32
CA GLU A 198 -10.97 1.19 -5.50
C GLU A 198 -12.50 1.36 -5.53
N ASP A 199 -13.21 0.61 -6.37
CA ASP A 199 -14.68 0.47 -6.44
C ASP A 199 -15.50 1.79 -6.52
N PHE A 200 -14.88 2.86 -7.03
CA PHE A 200 -15.56 4.12 -7.39
C PHE A 200 -16.45 3.93 -8.63
N ALA A 201 -17.54 4.71 -8.76
CA ALA A 201 -18.28 4.75 -10.03
C ALA A 201 -17.42 5.28 -11.17
N ASN A 202 -17.57 4.69 -12.37
CA ASN A 202 -16.68 4.92 -13.52
C ASN A 202 -16.32 6.40 -13.77
N ILE A 203 -17.33 7.30 -13.77
CA ILE A 203 -17.12 8.74 -14.02
C ILE A 203 -16.19 9.35 -12.98
N ASN A 204 -16.39 9.03 -11.71
CA ASN A 204 -15.54 9.49 -10.60
C ASN A 204 -14.17 8.84 -10.66
N ALA A 205 -14.10 7.53 -10.87
CA ALA A 205 -12.85 6.78 -11.00
C ALA A 205 -11.92 7.41 -12.06
N PHE A 206 -12.43 7.66 -13.28
CA PHE A 206 -11.65 8.28 -14.36
C PHE A 206 -11.27 9.74 -14.05
N ARG A 207 -12.21 10.52 -13.54
CA ARG A 207 -12.01 11.95 -13.20
C ARG A 207 -10.93 12.13 -12.13
N LEU A 208 -10.99 11.32 -11.07
CA LEU A 208 -10.03 11.34 -9.96
C LEU A 208 -8.64 10.88 -10.43
N LEU A 209 -8.55 9.75 -11.15
CA LEU A 209 -7.28 9.27 -11.69
C LEU A 209 -6.63 10.33 -12.60
N LYS A 210 -7.38 10.88 -13.57
CA LYS A 210 -6.88 11.90 -14.50
C LYS A 210 -6.42 13.18 -13.80
N LYS A 211 -7.10 13.58 -12.72
CA LYS A 211 -6.74 14.75 -11.91
C LYS A 211 -5.47 14.53 -11.09
N TYR A 212 -5.31 13.35 -10.48
CA TYR A 212 -4.31 13.14 -9.41
C TYR A 212 -3.06 12.35 -9.82
N GLN A 213 -3.08 11.55 -10.89
CA GLN A 213 -1.96 10.69 -11.32
C GLN A 213 -0.62 11.41 -11.55
N ASN A 214 -0.64 12.70 -11.93
CA ASN A 214 0.56 13.50 -12.19
C ASN A 214 0.99 14.38 -11.00
N GLN A 215 0.26 14.31 -9.88
CA GLN A 215 0.45 15.15 -8.70
C GLN A 215 0.80 14.33 -7.46
N TYR A 216 0.23 13.13 -7.33
CA TYR A 216 0.39 12.24 -6.18
C TYR A 216 0.86 10.85 -6.62
N CYS A 217 1.45 10.08 -5.72
CA CYS A 217 1.72 8.65 -5.96
C CYS A 217 0.39 7.88 -5.90
N THR A 218 -0.31 7.78 -7.03
CA THR A 218 -1.67 7.22 -7.07
C THR A 218 -1.97 6.43 -8.34
N PHE A 219 -2.86 5.44 -8.21
CA PHE A 219 -3.46 4.71 -9.32
C PHE A 219 -4.88 4.26 -8.92
N ASN A 220 -5.60 3.66 -9.85
CA ASN A 220 -6.88 3.00 -9.60
C ASN A 220 -6.79 1.55 -10.12
N ASP A 221 -7.28 0.57 -9.35
CA ASP A 221 -7.16 -0.85 -9.70
C ASP A 221 -8.23 -1.29 -10.72
N ASP A 222 -9.44 -0.75 -10.59
CA ASP A 222 -10.60 -1.03 -11.44
C ASP A 222 -10.46 -0.56 -12.89
N ILE A 223 -9.72 0.53 -13.10
CA ILE A 223 -9.45 1.19 -14.38
C ILE A 223 -8.33 0.45 -15.13
N GLN A 224 -8.40 -0.87 -15.21
CA GLN A 224 -7.41 -1.71 -15.90
C GLN A 224 -8.03 -2.52 -17.04
N GLY A 225 -8.47 -1.78 -18.05
CA GLY A 225 -8.91 -2.28 -19.35
C GLY A 225 -7.85 -3.07 -20.13
N ILE A 226 -8.09 -4.38 -20.17
CA ILE A 226 -7.35 -5.41 -20.93
C ILE A 226 -7.05 -5.01 -22.38
N ALA A 227 -7.96 -4.29 -23.05
CA ALA A 227 -7.77 -3.85 -24.44
C ALA A 227 -6.50 -3.02 -24.65
N HIS A 228 -6.24 -2.03 -23.79
CA HIS A 228 -5.02 -1.24 -23.86
C HIS A 228 -3.77 -2.06 -23.51
N LEU A 229 -3.88 -2.98 -22.55
CA LEU A 229 -2.78 -3.88 -22.19
C LEU A 229 -2.36 -4.76 -23.40
N ILE A 230 -3.33 -5.23 -24.20
CA ILE A 230 -3.08 -5.99 -25.44
C ILE A 230 -2.42 -5.10 -26.51
N VAL A 231 -2.90 -3.86 -26.73
CA VAL A 231 -2.24 -2.90 -27.64
C VAL A 231 -0.78 -2.71 -27.23
N MET A 232 -0.53 -2.46 -25.95
CA MET A 232 0.80 -2.21 -25.42
C MET A 232 1.75 -3.42 -25.51
N ALA A 233 1.21 -4.64 -25.48
CA ALA A 233 1.96 -5.87 -25.71
C ALA A 233 2.32 -6.03 -27.20
N MET A 234 1.35 -5.84 -28.11
CA MET A 234 1.60 -5.88 -29.56
C MET A 234 2.62 -4.81 -30.01
N GLU A 235 2.60 -3.62 -29.42
CA GLU A 235 3.62 -2.59 -29.65
C GLU A 235 5.03 -3.05 -29.26
N LYS A 236 5.16 -3.79 -28.15
CA LYS A 236 6.44 -4.33 -27.69
C LYS A 236 6.98 -5.42 -28.63
N GLU A 237 6.10 -6.15 -29.29
CA GLU A 237 6.44 -7.09 -30.37
C GLU A 237 6.74 -6.39 -31.72
N GLY A 238 6.65 -5.06 -31.76
CA GLY A 238 6.99 -4.23 -32.93
C GLY A 238 5.80 -3.86 -33.82
N LEU A 239 4.55 -4.14 -33.42
CA LEU A 239 3.37 -3.76 -34.19
C LEU A 239 2.91 -2.33 -33.82
N PRO A 240 2.90 -1.35 -34.75
CA PRO A 240 2.49 0.03 -34.45
C PRO A 240 1.09 0.14 -33.82
N LYS A 241 0.89 1.07 -32.86
CA LYS A 241 -0.36 1.27 -32.10
C LYS A 241 -1.62 1.15 -32.96
N GLU A 242 -1.68 1.89 -34.07
CA GLU A 242 -2.82 1.90 -35.00
C GLU A 242 -3.17 0.52 -35.58
N LYS A 243 -2.15 -0.32 -35.85
CA LYS A 243 -2.35 -1.69 -36.37
C LYS A 243 -2.75 -2.66 -35.25
N ALA A 244 -2.30 -2.42 -34.02
CA ALA A 244 -2.72 -3.20 -32.86
C ALA A 244 -4.18 -2.89 -32.48
N MET A 245 -4.57 -1.61 -32.46
CA MET A 245 -5.95 -1.18 -32.18
C MET A 245 -6.95 -1.75 -33.20
N LYS A 246 -6.57 -1.82 -34.49
CA LYS A 246 -7.36 -2.47 -35.56
C LYS A 246 -7.56 -3.99 -35.41
N LYS A 247 -6.90 -4.63 -34.45
CA LYS A 247 -7.10 -6.07 -34.13
C LYS A 247 -8.09 -6.29 -32.98
N ILE A 248 -8.54 -5.23 -32.31
CA ILE A 248 -9.35 -5.30 -31.09
C ILE A 248 -10.75 -4.79 -31.39
N TRP A 249 -11.75 -5.61 -31.12
CA TRP A 249 -13.16 -5.27 -31.23
C TRP A 249 -13.78 -5.30 -29.83
N LEU A 250 -14.60 -4.29 -29.52
CA LEU A 250 -15.24 -4.15 -28.21
C LEU A 250 -16.76 -4.28 -28.35
N VAL A 251 -17.40 -4.84 -27.33
CA VAL A 251 -18.86 -4.99 -27.22
C VAL A 251 -19.27 -4.47 -25.85
N ASP A 252 -20.36 -3.71 -25.77
CA ASP A 252 -20.99 -3.29 -24.52
C ASP A 252 -22.48 -3.63 -24.49
N SER A 253 -23.20 -3.20 -23.44
CA SER A 253 -24.62 -3.50 -23.24
C SER A 253 -25.55 -3.00 -24.34
N LYS A 254 -25.10 -2.14 -25.26
CA LYS A 254 -25.88 -1.68 -26.43
C LYS A 254 -25.39 -2.27 -27.76
N GLY A 255 -24.34 -3.09 -27.76
CA GLY A 255 -23.84 -3.85 -28.92
C GLY A 255 -22.36 -3.65 -29.22
N LEU A 256 -21.96 -3.97 -30.46
CA LEU A 256 -20.62 -3.77 -31.02
C LEU A 256 -20.26 -2.28 -31.06
N ILE A 257 -19.02 -1.95 -30.69
CA ILE A 257 -18.48 -0.58 -30.76
C ILE A 257 -18.01 -0.31 -32.19
N VAL A 258 -18.72 0.59 -32.89
CA VAL A 258 -18.50 0.92 -34.31
C VAL A 258 -18.56 2.43 -34.52
N LYS A 259 -17.87 2.92 -35.56
CA LYS A 259 -17.72 4.35 -35.85
C LYS A 259 -19.08 4.99 -36.17
N GLY A 260 -19.38 6.12 -35.52
CA GLY A 260 -20.64 6.86 -35.70
C GLY A 260 -21.83 6.33 -34.89
N ARG A 261 -21.66 5.22 -34.14
CA ARG A 261 -22.68 4.73 -33.21
C ARG A 261 -22.96 5.75 -32.09
N ALA A 262 -24.22 5.86 -31.67
CA ALA A 262 -24.63 6.77 -30.61
C ALA A 262 -24.12 6.35 -29.21
N ALA A 263 -23.81 7.37 -28.39
CA ALA A 263 -23.43 7.24 -26.97
C ALA A 263 -22.22 6.33 -26.70
N LEU A 264 -21.12 6.63 -27.41
CA LEU A 264 -19.75 6.20 -27.12
C LEU A 264 -19.05 7.19 -26.17
N THR A 265 -18.06 6.71 -25.42
CA THR A 265 -17.05 7.52 -24.71
C THR A 265 -15.87 7.79 -25.64
N GLN A 266 -15.06 8.81 -25.34
CA GLN A 266 -13.87 9.14 -26.14
C GLN A 266 -12.91 7.93 -26.24
N GLU A 267 -12.79 7.17 -25.16
CA GLU A 267 -11.98 5.97 -25.02
C GLU A 267 -12.52 4.80 -25.86
N LYS A 268 -13.84 4.73 -26.09
CA LYS A 268 -14.48 3.75 -26.99
C LYS A 268 -14.34 4.13 -28.46
N GLU A 269 -14.35 5.42 -28.78
CA GLU A 269 -14.14 5.90 -30.15
C GLU A 269 -12.76 5.50 -30.69
N GLU A 270 -11.73 5.39 -29.84
CA GLU A 270 -10.40 4.87 -30.22
C GLU A 270 -10.44 3.43 -30.81
N PHE A 271 -11.41 2.60 -30.41
CA PHE A 271 -11.59 1.23 -30.91
C PHE A 271 -12.81 1.08 -31.84
N ALA A 272 -13.42 2.20 -32.26
CA ALA A 272 -14.63 2.19 -33.09
C ALA A 272 -14.28 2.08 -34.59
N HIS A 273 -14.34 0.86 -35.11
CA HIS A 273 -14.07 0.57 -36.54
C HIS A 273 -15.26 0.89 -37.44
N GLU A 274 -15.03 1.08 -38.73
CA GLU A 274 -16.11 1.16 -39.73
C GLU A 274 -16.73 -0.22 -39.93
N HIS A 275 -17.95 -0.40 -39.41
CA HIS A 275 -18.69 -1.66 -39.42
C HIS A 275 -20.19 -1.40 -39.18
N GLU A 276 -21.05 -2.37 -39.54
CA GLU A 276 -22.48 -2.32 -39.20
C GLU A 276 -22.72 -2.47 -37.70
N GLU A 277 -23.76 -1.82 -37.16
CA GLU A 277 -24.17 -1.99 -35.77
C GLU A 277 -24.76 -3.39 -35.54
N MET A 278 -24.16 -4.13 -34.60
CA MET A 278 -24.60 -5.47 -34.23
C MET A 278 -24.87 -5.55 -32.72
N LYS A 279 -25.91 -6.30 -32.30
CA LYS A 279 -26.25 -6.49 -30.88
C LYS A 279 -26.14 -7.93 -30.38
N ASN A 280 -26.35 -8.90 -31.26
CA ASN A 280 -26.29 -10.31 -30.89
C ASN A 280 -24.83 -10.78 -30.88
N LEU A 281 -24.33 -11.26 -29.74
CA LEU A 281 -22.94 -11.67 -29.57
C LEU A 281 -22.55 -12.86 -30.47
N GLU A 282 -23.46 -13.81 -30.69
CA GLU A 282 -23.19 -14.94 -31.59
C GLU A 282 -23.00 -14.46 -33.05
N ALA A 283 -23.84 -13.54 -33.51
CA ALA A 283 -23.69 -12.92 -34.83
C ALA A 283 -22.36 -12.16 -34.94
N ILE A 284 -22.00 -11.36 -33.92
CA ILE A 284 -20.71 -10.66 -33.85
C ILE A 284 -19.53 -11.64 -33.95
N VAL A 285 -19.54 -12.73 -33.18
CA VAL A 285 -18.46 -13.73 -33.19
C VAL A 285 -18.38 -14.45 -34.54
N ARG A 286 -19.52 -14.80 -35.16
CA ARG A 286 -19.57 -15.44 -36.50
C ARG A 286 -19.05 -14.54 -37.61
N ASP A 287 -19.20 -13.23 -37.47
CA ASP A 287 -18.85 -12.24 -38.48
C ASP A 287 -17.40 -11.74 -38.33
N ILE A 288 -17.07 -11.17 -37.17
CA ILE A 288 -15.73 -10.67 -36.81
C ILE A 288 -14.68 -11.79 -36.75
N LYS A 289 -15.10 -13.03 -36.42
CA LYS A 289 -14.26 -14.23 -36.32
C LYS A 289 -12.99 -14.01 -35.46
N PRO A 290 -13.13 -13.55 -34.20
CA PRO A 290 -11.99 -13.30 -33.33
C PRO A 290 -11.24 -14.60 -33.00
N THR A 291 -9.92 -14.52 -32.90
CA THR A 291 -9.07 -15.64 -32.41
C THR A 291 -9.17 -15.82 -30.89
N THR A 292 -9.59 -14.78 -30.18
CA THR A 292 -9.65 -14.72 -28.72
C THR A 292 -10.89 -13.92 -28.33
N LEU A 293 -11.73 -14.49 -27.48
CA LEU A 293 -12.88 -13.80 -26.87
C LEU A 293 -12.53 -13.49 -25.41
N ILE A 294 -12.75 -12.25 -24.99
CA ILE A 294 -12.44 -11.77 -23.63
C ILE A 294 -13.69 -11.12 -23.06
N GLU A 295 -14.14 -11.60 -21.91
CA GLU A 295 -15.24 -11.01 -21.14
C GLU A 295 -14.68 -10.05 -20.08
N GLY A 296 -15.45 -9.02 -19.70
CA GLY A 296 -15.08 -8.13 -18.60
C GLY A 296 -14.10 -6.99 -18.92
N THR A 297 -13.85 -6.67 -20.20
CA THR A 297 -12.95 -5.55 -20.57
C THR A 297 -13.52 -4.20 -20.14
N ARG A 298 -12.87 -3.55 -19.17
CA ARG A 298 -13.17 -2.16 -18.75
C ARG A 298 -12.41 -1.14 -19.61
N GLU A 299 -12.79 0.14 -19.52
CA GLU A 299 -12.17 1.25 -20.28
C GLU A 299 -10.91 1.80 -19.56
N ILE A 300 -9.94 2.39 -20.27
CA ILE A 300 -8.83 3.20 -19.70
C ILE A 300 -8.38 4.30 -20.67
N PRO A 301 -7.95 5.45 -20.14
CA PRO A 301 -6.84 6.24 -20.63
C PRO A 301 -5.65 6.26 -19.64
N THR A 302 -4.60 5.44 -19.83
CA THR A 302 -3.26 5.73 -19.24
C THR A 302 -2.12 5.16 -20.07
N ASP A 303 -1.14 6.00 -20.38
CA ASP A 303 0.23 5.58 -20.67
C ASP A 303 0.97 5.41 -19.33
N SER A 304 1.31 4.17 -18.98
CA SER A 304 2.18 3.91 -17.83
C SER A 304 3.06 2.69 -18.11
N SER A 305 4.37 2.96 -18.19
CA SER A 305 5.40 1.94 -18.42
C SER A 305 5.41 0.85 -17.33
N VAL A 306 4.93 1.18 -16.12
CA VAL A 306 4.87 0.28 -14.96
C VAL A 306 3.95 -0.91 -15.22
N TRP A 307 2.74 -0.70 -15.78
CA TRP A 307 1.82 -1.80 -16.08
C TRP A 307 2.36 -2.72 -17.18
N ARG A 308 3.00 -2.17 -18.22
CA ARG A 308 3.70 -2.97 -19.25
C ARG A 308 4.79 -3.86 -18.64
N LYS A 309 5.54 -3.35 -17.65
CA LYS A 309 6.59 -4.08 -16.92
C LYS A 309 5.97 -5.20 -16.06
N LEU A 310 4.90 -4.91 -15.32
CA LEU A 310 4.20 -5.88 -14.45
C LEU A 310 3.69 -7.11 -15.23
N ILE A 311 2.96 -6.89 -16.34
CA ILE A 311 2.42 -7.99 -17.17
C ILE A 311 3.54 -8.88 -17.69
N HIS A 312 4.64 -8.27 -18.13
CA HIS A 312 5.79 -9.02 -18.65
C HIS A 312 6.45 -9.90 -17.59
N VAL A 313 6.60 -9.41 -16.35
CA VAL A 313 7.16 -10.19 -15.25
C VAL A 313 6.24 -11.35 -14.87
N ILE A 314 4.91 -11.14 -14.82
CA ILE A 314 3.93 -12.20 -14.54
C ILE A 314 3.97 -13.28 -15.62
N ALA A 315 3.97 -12.89 -16.90
CA ALA A 315 4.06 -13.83 -18.02
C ALA A 315 5.34 -14.68 -17.96
N GLN A 316 6.47 -14.09 -17.54
CA GLN A 316 7.74 -14.80 -17.32
C GLN A 316 7.71 -15.80 -16.14
N GLN A 317 6.69 -15.81 -15.28
CA GLN A 317 6.52 -16.81 -14.23
C GLN A 317 5.64 -18.01 -14.67
N VAL A 318 5.09 -17.97 -15.89
CA VAL A 318 4.35 -19.09 -16.48
C VAL A 318 5.34 -20.00 -17.19
N SER A 319 5.51 -21.23 -16.69
CA SER A 319 6.38 -22.23 -17.32
C SER A 319 5.68 -22.94 -18.48
N ASP A 320 6.43 -23.58 -19.38
CA ASP A 320 5.85 -24.38 -20.46
C ASP A 320 4.91 -25.47 -19.91
N LYS A 321 5.27 -26.09 -18.78
CA LYS A 321 4.40 -27.05 -18.07
C LYS A 321 3.08 -26.40 -17.60
N HIS A 322 3.10 -25.14 -17.15
CA HIS A 322 1.87 -24.44 -16.80
C HIS A 322 0.97 -24.26 -18.03
N LEU A 323 1.54 -23.95 -19.20
CA LEU A 323 0.83 -23.83 -20.47
C LEU A 323 0.27 -25.18 -20.95
N GLU A 324 1.05 -26.27 -20.81
CA GLU A 324 0.60 -27.66 -21.08
C GLU A 324 -0.59 -28.06 -20.20
N GLU A 325 -0.61 -27.61 -18.94
CA GLU A 325 -1.74 -27.75 -18.01
C GLU A 325 -2.90 -26.76 -18.27
N GLY A 326 -2.81 -25.92 -19.31
CA GLY A 326 -3.84 -24.93 -19.69
C GLY A 326 -3.89 -23.67 -18.82
N ARG A 327 -2.86 -23.42 -18.00
CA ARG A 327 -2.78 -22.25 -17.10
C ARG A 327 -2.16 -21.06 -17.81
N LEU A 328 -2.85 -19.92 -17.78
CA LEU A 328 -2.35 -18.64 -18.29
C LEU A 328 -1.64 -17.77 -17.23
N TYR A 329 -1.64 -18.21 -15.98
CA TYR A 329 -1.08 -17.50 -14.83
C TYR A 329 -0.21 -18.44 -13.97
N PRO A 330 0.78 -17.91 -13.23
CA PRO A 330 1.51 -18.70 -12.24
C PRO A 330 0.58 -19.19 -11.12
N PRO A 331 0.89 -20.32 -10.46
CA PRO A 331 0.15 -20.81 -9.29
C PRO A 331 0.03 -19.78 -8.16
N LEU A 332 -1.13 -19.70 -7.51
CA LEU A 332 -1.44 -18.67 -6.50
C LEU A 332 -0.57 -18.74 -5.23
N ASP A 333 -0.08 -19.92 -4.88
CA ASP A 333 0.89 -20.12 -3.79
C ASP A 333 2.25 -19.45 -4.06
N THR A 334 2.60 -19.21 -5.34
CA THR A 334 3.81 -18.47 -5.72
C THR A 334 3.66 -16.94 -5.69
N ILE A 335 2.48 -16.40 -5.35
CA ILE A 335 2.18 -14.97 -5.53
C ILE A 335 3.16 -14.02 -4.82
N ARG A 336 3.72 -14.41 -3.66
CA ARG A 336 4.74 -13.61 -2.95
C ARG A 336 6.04 -13.48 -3.75
N ASP A 337 6.47 -14.54 -4.41
CA ASP A 337 7.68 -14.54 -5.26
C ASP A 337 7.43 -13.77 -6.57
N VAL A 338 6.21 -13.85 -7.10
CA VAL A 338 5.76 -13.03 -8.24
C VAL A 338 5.81 -11.53 -7.86
N SER A 339 5.26 -11.16 -6.70
CA SER A 339 5.29 -9.79 -6.18
C SER A 339 6.70 -9.27 -5.92
N LEU A 340 7.59 -10.11 -5.34
CA LEU A 340 9.01 -9.78 -5.16
C LEU A 340 9.68 -9.44 -6.50
N LYS A 341 9.48 -10.25 -7.55
CA LYS A 341 10.07 -10.03 -8.89
C LYS A 341 9.51 -8.78 -9.58
N ILE A 342 8.22 -8.50 -9.41
CA ILE A 342 7.59 -7.27 -9.90
C ILE A 342 8.23 -6.05 -9.22
N ALA A 343 8.33 -6.06 -7.89
CA ALA A 343 8.92 -4.97 -7.12
C ALA A 343 10.42 -4.78 -7.44
N GLU A 344 11.18 -5.87 -7.57
CA GLU A 344 12.59 -5.83 -7.99
C GLU A 344 12.75 -5.15 -9.36
N LYS A 345 11.90 -5.50 -10.33
CA LYS A 345 11.90 -4.89 -11.67
C LYS A 345 11.53 -3.41 -11.64
N ILE A 346 10.53 -3.03 -10.84
CA ILE A 346 10.15 -1.61 -10.65
C ILE A 346 11.31 -0.83 -10.03
N VAL A 347 11.97 -1.36 -8.99
CA VAL A 347 13.11 -0.70 -8.33
C VAL A 347 14.30 -0.55 -9.30
N LYS A 348 14.67 -1.60 -10.04
CA LYS A 348 15.73 -1.53 -11.06
C LYS A 348 15.46 -0.42 -12.08
N ASP A 349 14.25 -0.38 -12.63
CA ASP A 349 13.89 0.58 -13.68
C ASP A 349 13.76 2.00 -13.11
N ALA A 350 13.27 2.19 -11.88
CA ALA A 350 13.13 3.51 -11.27
C ALA A 350 14.49 4.20 -11.00
N TYR A 351 15.55 3.44 -10.66
CA TYR A 351 16.89 4.00 -10.59
C TYR A 351 17.48 4.31 -11.97
N GLN A 352 17.26 3.43 -12.96
CA GLN A 352 17.70 3.65 -14.34
C GLN A 352 17.03 4.88 -15.00
N GLU A 353 15.74 5.06 -14.78
CA GLU A 353 14.90 6.17 -15.29
C GLU A 353 15.01 7.44 -14.42
N LYS A 354 15.74 7.39 -13.29
CA LYS A 354 15.92 8.47 -12.30
C LYS A 354 14.60 8.99 -11.68
N THR A 355 13.63 8.11 -11.53
CA THR A 355 12.34 8.37 -10.87
C THR A 355 12.32 7.91 -9.40
N ALA A 356 13.29 7.10 -8.97
CA ALA A 356 13.45 6.69 -7.58
C ALA A 356 13.79 7.86 -6.64
N THR A 357 13.20 7.88 -5.44
CA THR A 357 13.42 8.92 -4.41
C THR A 357 14.18 8.43 -3.19
N VAL A 358 14.34 7.10 -3.01
CA VAL A 358 15.10 6.49 -1.91
C VAL A 358 16.59 6.47 -2.27
N TYR A 359 17.45 7.01 -1.41
CA TYR A 359 18.90 7.02 -1.61
C TYR A 359 19.66 6.73 -0.30
N PRO A 360 20.87 6.15 -0.36
CA PRO A 360 21.61 5.76 -1.56
C PRO A 360 20.98 4.59 -2.32
N GLU A 361 21.33 4.43 -3.60
CA GLU A 361 20.86 3.29 -4.40
C GLU A 361 21.39 1.97 -3.81
N PRO A 362 20.53 0.96 -3.57
CA PRO A 362 20.97 -0.33 -3.03
C PRO A 362 21.83 -1.08 -4.05
N GLN A 363 22.90 -1.73 -3.58
CA GLN A 363 23.77 -2.54 -4.44
C GLN A 363 23.01 -3.73 -5.03
N ASN A 364 22.35 -4.53 -4.17
CA ASN A 364 21.46 -5.61 -4.57
C ASN A 364 20.00 -5.17 -4.39
N LYS A 365 19.24 -5.11 -5.49
CA LYS A 365 17.85 -4.66 -5.52
C LYS A 365 16.88 -5.71 -4.98
N GLU A 366 17.10 -6.98 -5.29
CA GLU A 366 16.31 -8.11 -4.80
C GLU A 366 16.39 -8.21 -3.27
N ALA A 367 17.62 -8.24 -2.73
CA ALA A 367 17.84 -8.28 -1.29
C ALA A 367 17.28 -7.04 -0.57
N PHE A 368 17.33 -5.86 -1.21
CA PHE A 368 16.74 -4.63 -0.67
C PHE A 368 15.21 -4.69 -0.61
N VAL A 369 14.53 -5.23 -1.64
CA VAL A 369 13.08 -5.44 -1.62
C VAL A 369 12.73 -6.50 -0.58
N TYR A 370 13.40 -7.65 -0.60
CA TYR A 370 13.17 -8.75 0.34
C TYR A 370 13.32 -8.32 1.81
N SER A 371 14.34 -7.51 2.12
CA SER A 371 14.56 -6.99 3.49
C SER A 371 13.48 -6.01 3.98
N GLN A 372 12.59 -5.54 3.10
CA GLN A 372 11.44 -4.70 3.44
C GLN A 372 10.11 -5.48 3.42
N MET A 373 10.10 -6.72 2.91
CA MET A 373 8.89 -7.55 2.93
C MET A 373 8.56 -7.97 4.36
N TYR A 374 7.29 -7.85 4.72
CA TYR A 374 6.75 -8.27 6.01
C TYR A 374 6.95 -9.78 6.21
N SER A 375 7.64 -10.14 7.30
CA SER A 375 7.68 -11.52 7.82
C SER A 375 6.48 -11.78 8.73
N THR A 376 5.95 -12.99 8.65
CA THR A 376 4.93 -13.50 9.57
C THR A 376 5.49 -13.95 10.92
N ASP A 377 6.82 -14.09 11.04
CA ASP A 377 7.47 -14.57 12.27
C ASP A 377 7.29 -13.58 13.43
N TYR A 378 7.13 -14.09 14.65
CA TYR A 378 7.04 -13.26 15.84
C TYR A 378 8.37 -12.55 16.17
N GLU A 379 8.41 -11.24 16.01
CA GLU A 379 9.54 -10.38 16.41
C GLU A 379 9.84 -10.47 17.93
N GLN A 380 11.11 -10.45 18.31
CA GLN A 380 11.53 -10.32 19.70
C GLN A 380 11.25 -8.89 20.20
N ILE A 381 10.43 -8.75 21.24
CA ILE A 381 10.01 -7.45 21.80
C ILE A 381 10.63 -7.11 23.16
N LEU A 382 11.49 -7.99 23.66
CA LEU A 382 12.33 -7.73 24.83
C LEU A 382 13.50 -6.79 24.50
N PRO A 383 13.99 -6.00 25.46
CA PRO A 383 15.20 -5.20 25.27
C PRO A 383 16.40 -6.10 24.96
N ASP A 384 17.31 -5.62 24.11
CA ASP A 384 18.54 -6.33 23.83
C ASP A 384 19.54 -6.14 24.99
N CYS A 385 19.83 -7.23 25.70
CA CYS A 385 20.73 -7.21 26.85
C CYS A 385 22.09 -7.80 26.47
N TYR A 386 23.13 -6.95 26.51
CA TYR A 386 24.53 -7.35 26.33
C TYR A 386 25.39 -6.73 27.43
N SER A 387 26.43 -7.45 27.85
CA SER A 387 27.39 -6.98 28.85
C SER A 387 28.40 -6.01 28.24
N TRP A 388 28.95 -5.14 29.09
CA TRP A 388 30.13 -4.34 28.78
C TRP A 388 31.38 -5.03 29.35
N PRO A 389 32.61 -4.63 28.95
CA PRO A 389 33.83 -5.09 29.62
C PRO A 389 33.73 -4.86 31.14
N GLU A 390 34.09 -5.87 31.94
CA GLU A 390 33.78 -5.90 33.37
C GLU A 390 34.26 -4.65 34.12
N GLU A 391 35.50 -4.20 33.85
CA GLU A 391 36.07 -2.98 34.44
C GLU A 391 35.26 -1.69 34.14
N ALA A 392 34.52 -1.65 33.04
CA ALA A 392 33.63 -0.54 32.69
C ALA A 392 32.19 -0.74 33.22
N GLN A 393 31.83 -1.95 33.64
CA GLN A 393 30.51 -2.30 34.16
C GLN A 393 30.46 -2.32 35.71
N LYS A 394 31.60 -2.43 36.39
CA LYS A 394 31.70 -2.37 37.86
C LYS A 394 31.09 -1.08 38.41
N ILE A 395 30.24 -1.24 39.43
CA ILE A 395 29.66 -0.11 40.18
C ILE A 395 30.78 0.51 41.02
N GLN A 396 31.07 1.79 40.81
CA GLN A 396 32.15 2.48 41.51
C GLN A 396 31.88 2.59 43.01
N THR A 397 32.68 1.89 43.81
CA THR A 397 32.80 2.13 45.26
C THR A 397 33.89 3.16 45.50
N LYS A 398 33.59 4.23 46.26
CA LYS A 398 34.53 5.33 46.55
C LYS A 398 35.56 4.97 47.64
N LEU A 399 36.11 3.76 47.56
CA LEU A 399 36.96 3.11 48.57
C LEU A 399 38.35 2.72 48.04
N ASP A 400 38.62 2.97 46.76
CA ASP A 400 39.94 2.86 46.11
C ASP A 400 40.54 4.26 45.88
#